data_AF-A0A933JY24-F1
#
_entry.id   AF-A0A933JY24-F1
#
_cell.length_a   1.000
_cell.length_b   1.000
_cell.length_c   1.000
_cell.angle_alpha   90.00
_cell.angle_beta   90.00
_cell.angle_gamma   90.00
#
_symmetry.space_group_name_H-M   'P 1'
#
loop_
_entity.id
_entity.type
_entity.pdbx_description
1 polymer ?
#
loop_
_entity_poly.entity_id
_entity_poly.type
_entity_poly.pdbx_seq_one_letter_code
_entity_poly.pdbx_strand_id
1 'polypeptide(L)'
;MAKGKDELSSFKISDLRKPNVRSTAGQRSSKSAAKEEEPPSISAGFPLVEGWLESGSADKVADALRPSYEKLEELSRTGDQKLRGPAKKAMGAYERTADLFEYLFSTKDAIAKSGG
;
A
#
# COMPACT_ATOMS: atom_id res chain seq x y z
N MET A 1 37.75 47.33 -19.28
CA MET A 1 37.56 46.28 -18.24
C MET A 1 36.26 46.59 -17.50
N ALA A 2 35.26 45.72 -17.62
CA ALA A 2 34.14 45.59 -16.68
C ALA A 2 33.51 44.23 -16.93
N LYS A 3 34.10 43.20 -16.32
CA LYS A 3 33.59 41.82 -16.26
C LYS A 3 32.53 41.78 -15.15
N GLY A 4 31.36 41.18 -15.42
CA GLY A 4 30.67 40.36 -14.42
C GLY A 4 29.49 40.95 -13.63
N LYS A 5 28.47 41.53 -14.26
CA LYS A 5 27.19 41.79 -13.57
C LYS A 5 25.88 41.43 -14.29
N ASP A 6 25.92 40.89 -15.51
CA ASP A 6 24.69 40.58 -16.27
C ASP A 6 24.49 39.09 -16.61
N GLU A 7 25.26 38.17 -16.00
CA GLU A 7 25.11 36.72 -16.23
C GLU A 7 24.14 36.00 -15.28
N LEU A 8 23.43 36.72 -14.40
CA LEU A 8 22.55 36.08 -13.39
C LEU A 8 21.05 36.41 -13.55
N SER A 9 20.63 37.08 -14.63
CA SER A 9 19.22 37.46 -14.85
C SER A 9 18.41 36.49 -15.72
N SER A 10 18.97 35.33 -16.08
CA SER A 10 18.37 34.39 -17.04
C SER A 10 17.94 33.05 -16.45
N PHE A 11 17.50 33.01 -15.18
CA PHE A 11 16.80 31.83 -14.66
C PHE A 11 15.36 32.19 -14.29
N LYS A 12 14.46 32.03 -15.26
CA LYS A 12 13.01 32.10 -15.02
C LYS A 12 12.54 30.72 -14.61
N ILE A 13 11.74 30.62 -13.54
CA ILE A 13 11.13 29.37 -13.03
C ILE A 13 10.28 28.67 -14.12
N SER A 14 9.90 29.37 -15.19
CA SER A 14 9.25 28.82 -16.38
C SER A 14 10.13 27.89 -17.23
N ASP A 15 11.46 27.90 -17.07
CA ASP A 15 12.38 26.99 -17.78
C ASP A 15 12.51 25.61 -17.13
N LEU A 16 11.82 25.38 -16.00
CA LEU A 16 11.67 24.05 -15.41
C LEU A 16 10.71 23.22 -16.28
N ARG A 17 11.22 22.68 -17.40
CA ARG A 17 10.55 21.60 -18.12
C ARG A 17 10.31 20.46 -17.15
N LYS A 18 9.04 20.07 -16.98
CA LYS A 18 8.67 18.87 -16.20
C LYS A 18 9.49 17.68 -16.71
N PRO A 19 10.15 16.91 -15.83
CA PRO A 19 10.86 15.72 -16.25
C PRO A 19 9.88 14.76 -16.93
N ASN A 20 10.17 14.43 -18.18
CA ASN A 20 9.44 13.42 -18.93
C ASN A 20 9.81 12.06 -18.34
N VAL A 21 8.97 11.55 -17.42
CA VAL A 21 9.14 10.21 -16.86
C VAL A 21 8.79 9.23 -17.98
N ARG A 22 9.83 8.78 -18.69
CA ARG A 22 9.74 7.65 -19.62
C ARG A 22 9.28 6.45 -18.79
N SER A 23 8.00 6.13 -18.86
CA SER A 23 7.43 4.94 -18.23
C SER A 23 8.23 3.72 -18.66
N THR A 24 9.00 3.15 -17.74
CA THR A 24 9.65 1.85 -17.91
C THR A 24 8.61 0.74 -17.79
N ALA A 25 7.59 0.79 -18.66
CA ALA A 25 6.58 -0.25 -18.87
C ALA A 25 7.08 -1.32 -19.87
N GLY A 26 8.39 -1.59 -19.90
CA GLY A 26 8.99 -2.38 -20.97
C GLY A 26 10.35 -2.96 -20.62
N GLN A 27 10.52 -3.50 -19.40
CA GLN A 27 11.70 -4.32 -19.11
C GLN A 27 11.45 -5.30 -17.95
N ARG A 28 10.44 -6.17 -18.08
CA ARG A 28 10.47 -7.46 -17.37
C ARG A 28 11.03 -8.48 -18.34
N SER A 29 12.34 -8.66 -18.24
CA SER A 29 13.07 -9.74 -18.88
C SER A 29 12.42 -11.07 -18.52
N SER A 30 11.96 -11.76 -19.55
CA SER A 30 11.68 -13.19 -19.56
C SER A 30 12.88 -13.97 -19.00
N LYS A 31 12.74 -14.59 -17.83
CA LYS A 31 13.53 -15.78 -17.49
C LYS A 31 12.82 -16.70 -16.50
N SER A 32 12.58 -17.90 -17.00
CA SER A 32 12.45 -19.19 -16.32
C SER A 32 11.04 -19.77 -16.17
N ALA A 33 10.85 -20.86 -16.93
CA ALA A 33 9.75 -21.80 -16.92
C ALA A 33 9.70 -22.62 -15.63
N ALA A 34 8.49 -22.92 -15.13
CA ALA A 34 8.03 -24.27 -14.81
C ALA A 34 6.61 -24.22 -14.20
N LYS A 35 5.83 -25.25 -14.58
CA LYS A 35 4.52 -25.68 -14.09
C LYS A 35 3.29 -24.95 -14.64
N GLU A 36 2.62 -25.67 -15.53
CA GLU A 36 1.25 -25.43 -16.00
C GLU A 36 0.30 -25.69 -14.81
N GLU A 37 0.10 -24.68 -13.98
CA GLU A 37 -1.06 -24.59 -13.10
C GLU A 37 -2.15 -23.86 -13.88
N GLU A 38 -3.40 -24.34 -13.78
CA GLU A 38 -4.59 -23.76 -14.42
C GLU A 38 -4.55 -22.24 -14.31
N PRO A 39 -4.94 -21.50 -15.38
CA PRO A 39 -4.95 -20.04 -15.32
C PRO A 39 -5.81 -19.65 -14.12
N PRO A 40 -5.26 -18.97 -13.09
CA PRO A 40 -6.06 -18.57 -11.96
C PRO A 40 -7.19 -17.75 -12.53
N SER A 41 -8.44 -18.17 -12.26
CA SER A 41 -9.62 -17.40 -12.60
C SER A 41 -9.33 -15.97 -12.17
N ILE A 42 -9.25 -15.06 -13.13
CA ILE A 42 -8.86 -13.68 -12.88
C ILE A 42 -10.00 -13.08 -12.05
N SER A 43 -9.93 -13.22 -10.73
CA SER A 43 -10.80 -12.53 -9.81
C SER A 43 -10.59 -11.06 -10.11
N ALA A 44 -11.64 -10.40 -10.61
CA ALA A 44 -11.69 -8.95 -10.72
C ALA A 44 -11.78 -8.27 -9.34
N GLY A 45 -11.73 -9.06 -8.25
CA GLY A 45 -11.83 -8.64 -6.86
C GLY A 45 -10.49 -8.38 -6.19
N PHE A 46 -10.40 -8.75 -4.91
CA PHE A 46 -9.25 -8.45 -4.05
C PHE A 46 -8.62 -9.77 -3.56
N PRO A 47 -7.71 -10.39 -4.35
CA PRO A 47 -7.25 -11.76 -4.10
C PRO A 47 -6.68 -12.01 -2.71
N LEU A 48 -5.99 -11.00 -2.15
CA LEU A 48 -5.44 -11.09 -0.80
C LEU A 48 -6.52 -11.09 0.28
N VAL A 49 -7.53 -10.24 0.13
CA VAL A 49 -8.66 -10.14 1.05
C VAL A 49 -9.51 -11.41 0.96
N GLU A 50 -9.82 -11.85 -0.25
CA GLU A 50 -10.55 -13.10 -0.52
C GLU A 50 -9.83 -14.30 0.10
N GLY A 51 -8.52 -14.44 -0.14
CA GLY A 51 -7.74 -15.52 0.45
C GLY A 51 -7.76 -15.52 1.98
N TRP A 52 -7.72 -14.34 2.62
CA TRP A 52 -7.84 -14.24 4.08
C TRP A 52 -9.24 -14.59 4.57
N LEU A 53 -10.29 -14.17 3.86
CA LEU A 53 -11.67 -14.52 4.21
C LEU A 53 -11.95 -16.01 4.05
N GLU A 54 -11.35 -16.66 3.06
CA GLU A 54 -11.55 -18.09 2.80
C GLU A 54 -10.82 -18.99 3.80
N SER A 55 -9.56 -18.67 4.11
CA SER A 55 -8.66 -19.54 4.88
C SER A 55 -8.45 -19.11 6.34
N GLY A 56 -8.91 -17.92 6.70
CA GLY A 56 -8.57 -17.25 7.95
C GLY A 56 -9.74 -17.03 8.90
N SER A 57 -9.44 -16.25 9.94
CA SER A 57 -10.38 -15.67 10.91
C SER A 57 -9.96 -14.22 11.19
N ALA A 58 -10.85 -13.44 11.79
CA ALA A 58 -10.54 -12.07 12.19
C ALA A 58 -9.28 -12.01 13.09
N ASP A 59 -9.15 -12.95 14.02
CA ASP A 59 -7.99 -13.04 14.93
C ASP A 59 -6.66 -13.21 14.17
N LYS A 60 -6.63 -14.10 13.16
CA LYS A 60 -5.41 -14.32 12.36
C LYS A 60 -5.00 -13.07 11.59
N VAL A 61 -5.98 -12.32 11.10
CA VAL A 61 -5.72 -11.05 10.41
C VAL A 61 -5.18 -10.01 11.39
N ALA A 62 -5.78 -9.90 12.58
CA ALA A 62 -5.30 -9.01 13.63
C ALA A 62 -3.85 -9.35 14.03
N ASP A 63 -3.54 -10.63 14.23
CA ASP A 63 -2.19 -11.12 14.53
C ASP A 63 -1.19 -10.78 13.42
N ALA A 64 -1.60 -10.87 12.15
CA ALA A 64 -0.75 -10.53 11.01
C ALA A 64 -0.47 -9.01 10.92
N LEU A 65 -1.43 -8.17 11.30
CA LEU A 65 -1.32 -6.71 11.25
C LEU A 65 -0.56 -6.13 12.46
N ARG A 66 -0.61 -6.82 13.60
CA ARG A 66 -0.09 -6.34 14.89
C ARG A 66 1.38 -5.92 14.88
N PRO A 67 2.34 -6.67 14.30
CA PRO A 67 3.75 -6.26 14.29
C PRO A 67 3.99 -4.92 13.58
N SER A 68 3.23 -4.64 12.53
CA SER A 68 3.31 -3.37 11.80
C SER A 68 2.66 -2.23 12.59
N TYR A 69 1.55 -2.52 13.27
CA TYR A 69 0.88 -1.56 14.15
C TYR A 69 1.78 -1.14 15.33
N GLU A 70 2.44 -2.09 15.99
CA GLU A 70 3.36 -1.83 17.10
C GLU A 70 4.54 -0.95 16.67
N LYS A 71 5.09 -1.17 15.47
CA LYS A 71 6.13 -0.29 14.89
C LYS A 71 5.63 1.12 14.64
N LEU A 72 4.40 1.27 14.15
CA LEU A 72 3.78 2.59 13.95
C LEU A 72 3.51 3.29 15.29
N GLU A 73 3.10 2.54 16.31
CA GLU A 73 2.90 3.06 17.66
C GLU A 73 4.22 3.60 18.22
N GLU A 74 5.32 2.85 18.08
CA GLU A 74 6.65 3.31 18.46
C GLU A 74 7.04 4.60 17.71
N LEU A 75 6.93 4.61 16.39
CA LEU A 75 7.21 5.79 15.56
C LEU A 75 6.35 7.00 15.95
N SER A 76 5.11 6.78 16.40
CA SER A 76 4.22 7.85 16.84
C SER A 76 4.64 8.49 18.17
N ARG A 77 5.38 7.74 19.01
CA ARG A 77 5.83 8.14 20.35
C ARG A 77 7.26 8.68 20.34
N THR A 78 8.20 7.89 19.82
CA THR A 78 9.66 8.13 19.93
C THR A 78 10.30 8.59 18.63
N GLY A 79 9.59 8.52 17.50
CA GLY A 79 10.11 8.89 16.18
C GLY A 79 10.27 10.40 15.94
N ASP A 80 10.90 10.73 14.81
CA ASP A 80 11.02 12.09 14.27
C ASP A 80 9.64 12.79 14.29
N GLN A 81 9.60 14.05 14.75
CA GLN A 81 8.36 14.84 14.77
C GLN A 81 7.64 14.85 13.42
N LYS A 82 8.38 14.78 12.31
CA LYS A 82 7.81 14.71 10.95
C LYS A 82 7.06 13.40 10.68
N LEU A 83 7.41 12.31 11.36
CA LEU A 83 6.84 10.99 11.16
C LEU A 83 5.67 10.70 12.11
N ARG A 84 5.54 11.43 13.23
CA ARG A 84 4.46 11.21 14.20
C ARG A 84 3.05 11.34 13.61
N GLY A 85 2.81 12.39 12.84
CA GLY A 85 1.52 12.63 12.18
C GLY A 85 1.16 11.53 11.17
N PRO A 86 2.04 11.23 10.21
CA PRO A 86 1.87 10.10 9.30
C PRO A 86 1.68 8.74 10.00
N ALA A 87 2.46 8.46 11.05
CA ALA A 87 2.35 7.22 11.81
C ALA A 87 0.96 7.04 12.42
N LYS A 88 0.42 8.09 13.08
CA LYS A 88 -0.95 8.06 13.63
C LYS A 88 -2.02 7.84 12.55
N LYS A 89 -1.86 8.46 11.38
CA LYS A 89 -2.79 8.25 10.25
C LYS A 89 -2.74 6.81 9.75
N ALA A 90 -1.55 6.23 9.67
CA ALA A 90 -1.36 4.84 9.28
C ALA A 90 -1.97 3.89 10.33
N MET A 91 -1.78 4.14 11.63
CA MET A 91 -2.43 3.37 12.70
C MET A 91 -3.96 3.36 12.53
N GLY A 92 -4.57 4.54 12.31
CA GLY A 92 -6.01 4.61 12.07
C GLY A 92 -6.47 3.89 10.78
N ALA A 93 -5.60 3.69 9.79
CA ALA A 93 -5.93 2.86 8.63
C ALA A 93 -5.89 1.37 8.96
N TYR A 94 -4.97 0.95 9.84
CA TYR A 94 -4.92 -0.42 10.35
C TYR A 94 -6.15 -0.77 11.18
N GLU A 95 -6.58 0.13 12.07
CA GLU A 95 -7.82 -0.04 12.86
C GLU A 95 -9.03 -0.23 11.95
N ARG A 96 -9.25 0.67 10.98
CA ARG A 96 -10.34 0.53 10.00
C ARG A 96 -10.26 -0.75 9.17
N THR A 97 -9.06 -1.26 8.92
CA THR A 97 -8.88 -2.52 8.20
C THR A 97 -9.31 -3.69 9.06
N ALA A 98 -8.97 -3.69 10.35
CA ALA A 98 -9.42 -4.71 11.30
C ALA A 98 -10.96 -4.71 11.40
N ASP A 99 -11.59 -3.54 11.58
CA ASP A 99 -13.06 -3.39 11.62
C ASP A 99 -13.72 -3.96 10.35
N LEU A 100 -13.13 -3.68 9.18
CA LEU A 100 -13.62 -4.19 7.91
C LEU A 100 -13.57 -5.72 7.86
N PHE A 101 -12.47 -6.34 8.30
CA PHE A 101 -12.36 -7.79 8.32
C PHE A 101 -13.33 -8.43 9.30
N GLU A 102 -13.51 -7.87 10.50
CA GLU A 102 -14.53 -8.34 11.44
C GLU A 102 -15.92 -8.34 10.83
N TYR A 103 -16.30 -7.25 10.15
CA TYR A 103 -17.58 -7.16 9.46
C TYR A 103 -17.71 -8.20 8.34
N LEU A 104 -16.67 -8.40 7.54
CA LEU A 104 -16.68 -9.36 6.43
C LEU A 104 -16.77 -10.81 6.93
N PHE A 105 -16.05 -11.17 8.00
CA PHE A 105 -16.17 -12.49 8.62
C PHE A 105 -17.56 -12.71 9.23
N SER A 106 -18.09 -11.72 9.95
CA SER A 106 -19.45 -11.77 10.49
C SER A 106 -20.50 -11.96 9.38
N THR A 107 -20.35 -11.23 8.28
CA THR A 107 -21.22 -11.33 7.11
C THR A 107 -21.14 -12.71 6.47
N LYS A 108 -19.93 -13.26 6.30
CA LYS A 108 -19.71 -14.62 5.78
C LYS A 108 -20.43 -15.66 6.65
N ASP A 109 -20.29 -15.57 7.97
CA ASP A 109 -20.94 -16.47 8.91
C ASP A 109 -22.46 -16.36 8.87
N ALA A 110 -23.00 -15.14 8.74
CA ALA A 110 -24.43 -14.91 8.61
C ALA A 110 -25.00 -15.53 7.32
N ILE A 111 -24.30 -15.36 6.19
CA ILE A 111 -24.68 -15.96 4.90
C ILE A 111 -24.69 -17.49 5.02
N ALA A 112 -23.62 -18.07 5.57
CA ALA A 112 -23.50 -19.52 5.74
C ALA A 112 -24.64 -20.11 6.60
N LYS A 113 -25.09 -19.38 7.64
CA LYS A 113 -26.21 -19.79 8.49
C LYS A 113 -27.59 -19.62 7.83
N SER A 114 -27.72 -18.70 6.88
CA SER A 114 -28.98 -18.42 6.18
C SER A 114 -29.22 -19.31 4.94
N GLY A 115 -28.16 -19.90 4.39
CA GLY A 115 -28.20 -20.73 3.19
C GLY A 115 -28.20 -22.24 3.42
N GLY A 116 -28.22 -22.69 4.68
CA GLY A 116 -28.38 -24.09 5.08
C GLY A 116 -29.72 -24.31 5.78
#